data_AF-A0A2A2QU74-F1
#
_entry.id   AF-A0A2A2QU74-F1
#
_cell.length_a   1.000
_cell.length_b   1.000
_cell.length_c   1.000
_cell.angle_alpha   90.00
_cell.angle_beta   90.00
_cell.angle_gamma   90.00
#
_symmetry.space_group_name_H-M   'P 1'
#
loop_
_entity.id
_entity.type
_entity.pdbx_description
1 polymer ?
#
loop_
_entity_poly.entity_id
_entity_poly.type
_entity_poly.pdbx_seq_one_letter_code
_entity_poly.pdbx_strand_id
1 'polypeptide(L)'
;MSNELPTVRTGQGSTRLSRSEFEHRYRAQFADPAFDAPTPEVERLTTIAWEAYEDSRKSPHSRKAGPEFADPEHELPLEWLETRAAIKEAQQRFEDHGGKSRILLISASPRTDETCPGEMAKTFRVTTEVRECIERNSGFTVDFLDLSRINSEYGRQIHPCKACVSTAMPLCHWPCSCYPNHYMGQIHDWLTDMELAPAGAAAVFDRYIGYYEPYATSHEALDRDTAFMEEARSAALTLMDAVTEMRKGRKAPGDELESPRQK
;
A
#
# COMPACT_ATOMS: atom_id res chain seq x y z
N MET A 1 -35.33 -5.10 21.10
CA MET A 1 -34.51 -5.85 20.12
C MET A 1 -33.94 -7.05 20.86
N SER A 2 -33.98 -8.25 20.29
CA SER A 2 -33.49 -9.47 20.95
C SER A 2 -32.01 -9.28 21.31
N ASN A 3 -31.68 -9.54 22.57
CA ASN A 3 -30.32 -9.41 23.12
C ASN A 3 -29.47 -10.65 22.79
N GLU A 4 -29.79 -11.36 21.71
CA GLU A 4 -29.05 -12.54 21.28
C GLU A 4 -27.80 -12.10 20.53
N LEU A 5 -26.65 -12.49 21.07
CA LEU A 5 -25.37 -12.28 20.42
C LEU A 5 -25.38 -12.97 19.04
N PRO A 6 -24.94 -12.29 17.98
CA PRO A 6 -24.89 -12.88 16.65
C PRO A 6 -23.95 -14.10 16.65
N THR A 7 -24.38 -15.18 15.99
CA THR A 7 -23.55 -16.37 15.81
C THR A 7 -22.37 -16.05 14.90
N VAL A 8 -21.14 -16.15 15.43
CA VAL A 8 -19.92 -15.97 14.66
C VAL A 8 -19.77 -17.12 13.64
N ARG A 9 -19.61 -16.78 12.36
CA ARG A 9 -19.37 -17.77 11.30
C ARG A 9 -17.87 -18.11 11.24
N THR A 10 -17.55 -19.37 11.49
CA THR A 10 -16.18 -19.92 11.45
C THR A 10 -16.10 -21.06 10.41
N GLY A 11 -14.93 -21.34 9.84
CA GLY A 11 -14.79 -22.47 8.88
C GLY A 11 -13.54 -22.51 8.01
N GLN A 12 -12.66 -21.51 8.08
CA GLN A 12 -11.44 -21.43 7.26
C GLN A 12 -10.29 -22.32 7.76
N GLY A 13 -10.48 -23.03 8.88
CA GLY A 13 -9.44 -23.84 9.52
C GLY A 13 -8.41 -22.99 10.28
N SER A 14 -7.52 -23.68 11.00
CA SER A 14 -6.39 -23.03 11.69
C SER A 14 -5.25 -22.80 10.72
N THR A 15 -4.72 -21.58 10.68
CA THR A 15 -3.50 -21.22 9.95
C THR A 15 -2.26 -21.21 10.85
N ARG A 16 -2.40 -21.64 12.12
CA ARG A 16 -1.30 -21.65 13.10
C ARG A 16 -0.25 -22.68 12.68
N LEU A 17 0.98 -22.22 12.54
CA LEU A 17 2.13 -23.06 12.21
C LEU A 17 2.55 -23.89 13.44
N SER A 18 3.13 -25.06 13.19
CA SER A 18 3.91 -25.75 14.20
C SER A 18 5.19 -24.95 14.50
N ARG A 19 5.79 -25.17 15.67
CA ARG A 19 7.08 -24.57 16.03
C ARG A 19 8.15 -24.85 14.98
N SER A 20 8.28 -26.11 14.55
CA SER A 20 9.27 -26.50 13.55
C SER A 20 9.11 -25.75 12.22
N GLU A 21 7.86 -25.57 11.76
CA GLU A 21 7.57 -24.86 10.50
C GLU A 21 7.82 -23.36 10.64
N PHE A 22 7.45 -22.76 11.76
CA PHE A 22 7.76 -21.36 12.05
C PHE A 22 9.27 -21.12 12.08
N GLU A 23 10.01 -21.91 12.84
CA GLU A 23 11.47 -21.73 12.97
C GLU A 23 12.18 -21.95 11.63
N HIS A 24 11.70 -22.90 10.82
CA HIS A 24 12.21 -23.12 9.47
C HIS A 24 12.04 -21.86 8.61
N ARG A 25 10.83 -21.28 8.58
CA ARG A 25 10.56 -20.05 7.81
C ARG A 25 11.32 -18.85 8.34
N TYR A 26 11.38 -18.66 9.66
CA TYR A 26 12.07 -17.53 10.28
C TYR A 26 13.57 -17.58 10.04
N ARG A 27 14.19 -18.76 10.08
CA ARG A 27 15.63 -18.89 9.84
C ARG A 27 16.04 -18.78 8.38
N ALA A 28 15.11 -18.96 7.43
CA ALA A 28 15.40 -18.91 6.00
C ALA A 28 16.00 -17.57 5.55
N GLN A 29 15.75 -16.48 6.28
CA GLN A 29 16.35 -15.16 5.99
C GLN A 29 17.82 -15.02 6.41
N PHE A 30 18.38 -15.99 7.16
CA PHE A 30 19.77 -15.99 7.65
C PHE A 30 20.64 -17.05 6.98
N ALA A 31 20.35 -17.40 5.73
CA ALA A 31 21.06 -18.46 5.00
C ALA A 31 22.43 -18.02 4.45
N ASP A 32 22.76 -16.73 4.47
CA ASP A 32 24.05 -16.22 4.00
C ASP A 32 25.18 -16.66 4.97
N PRO A 33 26.37 -17.08 4.46
CA PRO A 33 27.49 -17.50 5.31
C PRO A 33 27.95 -16.46 6.35
N ALA A 34 27.63 -15.17 6.16
CA ALA A 34 27.86 -14.14 7.18
C ALA A 34 27.16 -14.45 8.52
N PHE A 35 26.12 -15.29 8.52
CA PHE A 35 25.39 -15.73 9.71
C PHE A 35 25.90 -17.04 10.33
N ASP A 36 26.90 -17.70 9.73
CA ASP A 36 27.45 -18.95 10.28
C ASP A 36 28.04 -18.73 11.69
N ALA A 37 28.84 -17.68 11.86
CA ALA A 37 29.44 -17.34 13.15
C ALA A 37 28.40 -16.95 14.24
N PRO A 38 27.41 -16.07 13.97
CA PRO A 38 26.38 -15.72 14.94
C PRO A 38 25.17 -16.69 14.97
N THR A 39 25.35 -17.97 14.64
CA THR A 39 24.28 -18.98 14.70
C THR A 39 23.58 -19.03 16.08
N PRO A 40 24.29 -19.01 17.23
CA PRO A 40 23.63 -19.03 18.54
C PRO A 40 22.70 -17.83 18.78
N GLU A 41 23.07 -16.65 18.27
CA GLU A 41 22.25 -15.45 18.33
C GLU A 41 20.99 -15.57 17.48
N VAL A 42 21.11 -16.13 16.26
CA VAL A 42 19.97 -16.41 15.38
C VAL A 42 19.00 -17.39 16.04
N GLU A 43 19.50 -18.45 16.69
CA GLU A 43 18.65 -19.40 17.45
C GLU A 43 17.94 -18.74 18.63
N ARG A 44 18.63 -17.85 19.34
CA ARG A 44 18.03 -17.08 20.44
C ARG A 44 16.91 -16.19 19.94
N LEU A 45 17.14 -15.44 18.86
CA LEU A 45 16.13 -14.57 18.23
C LEU A 45 14.95 -15.37 17.69
N THR A 46 15.22 -16.54 17.10
CA THR A 46 14.17 -17.46 16.61
C THR A 46 13.25 -17.91 17.74
N THR A 47 13.80 -18.22 18.91
CA THR A 47 13.01 -18.62 20.08
C THR A 47 12.12 -17.48 20.56
N ILE A 48 12.66 -16.26 20.67
CA ILE A 48 11.90 -15.06 21.07
C ILE A 48 10.77 -14.77 20.06
N ALA A 49 11.05 -14.90 18.76
CA ALA A 49 10.07 -14.71 17.71
C ALA A 49 8.96 -15.76 17.75
N TRP A 50 9.30 -17.02 18.05
CA TRP A 50 8.32 -18.09 18.26
C TRP A 50 7.40 -17.79 19.44
N GLU A 51 7.93 -17.37 20.58
CA GLU A 51 7.11 -17.03 21.74
C GLU A 51 6.13 -15.89 21.43
N ALA A 52 6.57 -14.86 20.70
CA ALA A 52 5.69 -13.77 20.26
C ALA A 52 4.58 -14.25 19.29
N TYR A 53 4.91 -15.19 18.39
CA TYR A 53 3.96 -15.84 17.49
C TYR A 53 2.96 -16.73 18.24
N GLU A 54 3.45 -17.53 19.18
CA GLU A 54 2.67 -18.47 19.99
C GLU A 54 1.62 -17.76 20.84
N ASP A 55 2.00 -16.62 21.41
CA ASP A 55 1.15 -15.74 22.21
C ASP A 55 0.24 -14.82 21.37
N SER A 56 0.37 -14.84 20.04
CA SER A 56 -0.38 -13.97 19.12
C SER A 56 -0.29 -12.47 19.49
N ARG A 57 0.91 -12.00 19.86
CA ARG A 57 1.13 -10.62 20.33
C ARG A 57 0.94 -9.62 19.19
N LYS A 58 -0.28 -9.12 19.03
CA LYS A 58 -0.66 -8.20 17.93
C LYS A 58 -0.03 -6.82 18.06
N SER A 59 0.04 -6.31 19.29
CA SER A 59 0.42 -4.93 19.60
C SER A 59 1.33 -4.93 20.82
N PRO A 60 2.66 -5.00 20.63
CA PRO A 60 3.61 -5.22 21.73
C PRO A 60 3.71 -4.01 22.68
N HIS A 61 3.30 -2.82 22.22
CA HIS A 61 3.29 -1.60 23.00
C HIS A 61 1.93 -0.92 22.89
N SER A 62 1.31 -0.66 24.04
CA SER A 62 0.02 0.02 24.14
C SER A 62 0.04 1.12 25.21
N ARG A 63 -0.93 2.03 25.11
CA ARG A 63 -1.32 2.94 26.18
C ARG A 63 -2.83 3.14 26.18
N LYS A 64 -3.39 3.55 27.32
CA LYS A 64 -4.76 4.03 27.40
C LYS A 64 -5.03 5.12 26.36
N ALA A 65 -6.19 5.02 25.72
CA ALA A 65 -6.59 5.84 24.60
C ALA A 65 -6.61 7.34 24.95
N GLY A 66 -7.17 7.69 26.10
CA GLY A 66 -7.33 9.08 26.52
C GLY A 66 -8.70 9.68 26.18
N PRO A 67 -8.99 10.89 26.69
CA PRO A 67 -10.32 11.49 26.69
C PRO A 67 -10.88 11.82 25.31
N GLU A 68 -10.05 11.85 24.26
CA GLU A 68 -10.47 12.12 22.89
C GLU A 68 -11.11 10.91 22.17
N PHE A 69 -11.18 9.74 22.84
CA PHE A 69 -11.78 8.51 22.31
C PHE A 69 -13.06 8.14 23.08
N ALA A 70 -13.94 7.37 22.43
CA ALA A 70 -15.23 6.96 23.01
C ALA A 70 -15.07 6.10 24.29
N ASP A 71 -13.98 5.35 24.39
CA ASP A 71 -13.56 4.65 25.61
C ASP A 71 -12.12 5.07 25.96
N PRO A 72 -11.94 6.04 26.88
CA PRO A 72 -10.62 6.54 27.27
C PRO A 72 -9.70 5.51 27.91
N GLU A 73 -10.27 4.46 28.51
CA GLU A 73 -9.53 3.43 29.23
C GLU A 73 -9.10 2.28 28.33
N HIS A 74 -9.58 2.23 27.09
CA HIS A 74 -9.21 1.21 26.12
C HIS A 74 -7.70 1.28 25.81
N GLU A 75 -7.02 0.13 25.84
CA GLU A 75 -5.60 0.03 25.49
C GLU A 75 -5.44 0.07 23.97
N LEU A 76 -4.80 1.14 23.48
CA LEU A 76 -4.52 1.35 22.06
C LEU A 76 -3.05 1.10 21.73
N PRO A 77 -2.74 0.46 20.59
CA PRO A 77 -1.37 0.30 20.13
C PRO A 77 -0.68 1.64 19.89
N LEU A 78 0.56 1.81 20.33
CA LEU A 78 1.33 3.05 20.10
C LEU A 78 1.50 3.34 18.60
N GLU A 79 1.86 2.33 17.81
CA GLU A 79 1.98 2.42 16.35
C GLU A 79 0.70 2.97 15.71
N TRP A 80 -0.47 2.53 16.18
CA TRP A 80 -1.75 3.04 15.66
C TRP A 80 -1.94 4.53 15.92
N LEU A 81 -1.52 5.01 17.09
CA LEU A 81 -1.59 6.43 17.44
C LEU A 81 -0.61 7.26 16.59
N GLU A 82 0.58 6.72 16.33
CA GLU A 82 1.59 7.33 15.45
C GLU A 82 1.08 7.41 13.99
N THR A 83 0.57 6.30 13.44
CA THR A 83 -0.01 6.29 12.09
C THR A 83 -1.22 7.23 11.99
N ARG A 84 -2.07 7.27 13.02
CA ARG A 84 -3.19 8.22 13.07
C ARG A 84 -2.72 9.67 13.07
N ALA A 85 -1.64 9.99 13.78
CA ALA A 85 -1.07 11.33 13.78
C ALA A 85 -0.52 11.71 12.40
N ALA A 86 0.23 10.81 11.75
CA ALA A 86 0.74 10.99 10.38
C ALA A 86 -0.40 11.25 9.38
N ILE A 87 -1.48 10.47 9.44
CA ILE A 87 -2.65 10.65 8.58
C ILE A 87 -3.35 11.99 8.81
N LYS A 88 -3.43 12.46 10.06
CA LYS A 88 -3.99 13.79 10.33
C LYS A 88 -3.13 14.90 9.75
N GLU A 89 -1.82 14.78 9.83
CA GLU A 89 -0.89 15.70 9.18
C GLU A 89 -1.01 15.65 7.65
N ALA A 90 -1.14 14.46 7.08
CA ALA A 90 -1.42 14.25 5.66
C ALA A 90 -2.73 14.90 5.22
N GLN A 91 -3.80 14.70 6.01
CA GLN A 91 -5.11 15.29 5.76
C GLN A 91 -5.04 16.82 5.82
N GLN A 92 -4.36 17.39 6.80
CA GLN A 92 -4.15 18.85 6.89
C GLN A 92 -3.42 19.38 5.64
N ARG A 93 -2.39 18.67 5.16
CA ARG A 93 -1.69 19.02 3.91
C ARG A 93 -2.57 18.87 2.66
N PHE A 94 -3.48 17.89 2.64
CA PHE A 94 -4.43 17.69 1.55
C PHE A 94 -5.52 18.77 1.53
N GLU A 95 -6.02 19.17 2.70
CA GLU A 95 -7.02 20.23 2.87
C GLU A 95 -6.43 21.63 2.66
N ASP A 96 -5.11 21.79 2.70
CA ASP A 96 -4.43 23.04 2.32
C ASP A 96 -4.55 23.31 0.80
N HIS A 97 -5.49 24.19 0.47
CA HIS A 97 -5.76 24.61 -0.90
C HIS A 97 -4.70 25.57 -1.49
N GLY A 98 -3.77 26.11 -0.68
CA GLY A 98 -2.74 27.06 -1.12
C GLY A 98 -1.51 26.43 -1.78
N GLY A 99 -1.34 25.11 -1.66
CA GLY A 99 -0.21 24.38 -2.24
C GLY A 99 -0.37 23.93 -3.70
N LYS A 100 0.68 23.32 -4.25
CA LYS A 100 0.63 22.65 -5.57
C LYS A 100 -0.25 21.39 -5.51
N SER A 101 -0.85 21.03 -6.64
CA SER A 101 -1.58 19.76 -6.81
C SER A 101 -0.60 18.58 -6.84
N ARG A 102 -0.77 17.62 -5.93
CA ARG A 102 0.06 16.40 -5.87
C ARG A 102 -0.55 15.32 -6.77
N ILE A 103 0.30 14.64 -7.53
CA ILE A 103 -0.06 13.49 -8.37
C ILE A 103 0.84 12.32 -7.98
N LEU A 104 0.25 11.16 -7.70
CA LEU A 104 1.03 9.92 -7.60
C LEU A 104 1.09 9.25 -8.98
N LEU A 105 2.31 8.99 -9.45
CA LEU A 105 2.54 8.11 -10.59
C LEU A 105 3.09 6.78 -10.11
N ILE A 106 2.51 5.68 -10.59
CA ILE A 106 2.94 4.33 -10.24
C ILE A 106 3.54 3.64 -11.47
N SER A 107 4.84 3.38 -11.43
CA SER A 107 5.47 2.41 -12.34
C SER A 107 5.20 1.01 -11.80
N ALA A 108 4.22 0.32 -12.39
CA ALA A 108 3.78 -0.98 -11.90
C ALA A 108 4.65 -2.17 -12.39
N SER A 109 5.67 -1.92 -13.20
CA SER A 109 6.58 -2.99 -13.62
C SER A 109 7.44 -3.43 -12.43
N PRO A 110 7.45 -4.72 -12.08
CA PRO A 110 8.22 -5.23 -10.94
C PRO A 110 9.69 -5.51 -11.29
N ARG A 111 10.18 -4.94 -12.40
CA ARG A 111 11.47 -5.26 -13.00
C ARG A 111 12.28 -4.00 -13.26
N THR A 112 13.59 -4.14 -13.10
CA THR A 112 14.67 -3.21 -13.42
C THR A 112 15.56 -3.83 -14.50
N ASP A 113 16.48 -3.04 -15.03
CA ASP A 113 17.61 -3.50 -15.86
C ASP A 113 18.53 -4.50 -15.14
N GLU A 114 18.60 -4.44 -13.81
CA GLU A 114 19.35 -5.39 -12.98
C GLU A 114 18.62 -6.72 -12.76
N THR A 115 17.28 -6.73 -12.87
CA THR A 115 16.45 -7.93 -12.60
C THR A 115 15.86 -8.55 -13.88
N CYS A 116 16.06 -7.92 -15.04
CA CYS A 116 15.54 -8.32 -16.36
C CYS A 116 16.52 -7.85 -17.44
N PRO A 117 16.96 -8.71 -18.38
CA PRO A 117 18.33 -8.80 -18.91
C PRO A 117 18.89 -7.49 -19.50
N GLY A 118 19.36 -6.60 -18.64
CA GLY A 118 20.13 -5.40 -19.01
C GLY A 118 19.31 -4.23 -19.57
N GLU A 119 17.98 -4.22 -19.45
CA GLU A 119 17.17 -3.08 -19.91
C GLU A 119 16.06 -2.69 -18.93
N MET A 120 15.89 -1.38 -18.74
CA MET A 120 14.87 -0.80 -17.88
C MET A 120 13.45 -1.09 -18.40
N ALA A 121 12.48 -1.21 -17.49
CA ALA A 121 11.12 -1.49 -17.87
C ALA A 121 10.50 -0.37 -18.73
N LYS A 122 9.71 -0.76 -19.74
CA LYS A 122 8.93 0.18 -20.56
C LYS A 122 8.00 1.05 -19.70
N THR A 123 7.34 0.46 -18.72
CA THR A 123 6.47 1.19 -17.78
C THR A 123 7.26 2.25 -17.02
N PHE A 124 8.49 1.96 -16.58
CA PHE A 124 9.37 2.93 -15.93
C PHE A 124 9.71 4.10 -16.88
N ARG A 125 10.05 3.80 -18.14
CA ARG A 125 10.31 4.83 -19.16
C ARG A 125 9.10 5.72 -19.42
N VAL A 126 7.93 5.12 -19.69
CA VAL A 126 6.68 5.84 -19.97
C VAL A 126 6.27 6.71 -18.78
N THR A 127 6.30 6.15 -17.57
CA THR A 127 5.93 6.89 -16.36
C THR A 127 6.94 8.00 -16.02
N THR A 128 8.21 7.85 -16.38
CA THR A 128 9.21 8.92 -16.26
C THR A 128 8.89 10.09 -17.19
N GLU A 129 8.54 9.83 -18.45
CA GLU A 129 8.10 10.88 -19.39
C GLU A 129 6.83 11.60 -18.89
N VAL A 130 5.87 10.84 -18.36
CA VAL A 130 4.65 11.41 -17.76
C VAL A 130 4.99 12.28 -16.54
N ARG A 131 5.90 11.81 -15.67
CA ARG A 131 6.39 12.59 -14.52
C ARG A 131 6.98 13.92 -14.98
N GLU A 132 7.93 13.88 -15.92
CA GLU A 132 8.58 15.08 -16.43
C GLU A 132 7.59 16.05 -17.07
N CYS A 133 6.59 15.54 -17.79
CA CYS A 133 5.52 16.35 -18.36
C CYS A 133 4.73 17.10 -17.27
N ILE A 134 4.35 16.42 -16.19
CA ILE A 134 3.62 17.02 -15.08
C ILE A 134 4.49 18.04 -14.34
N GLU A 135 5.74 17.71 -14.04
CA GLU A 135 6.66 18.57 -13.27
C GLU A 135 7.02 19.87 -13.99
N ARG A 136 6.96 19.91 -15.32
CA ARG A 136 7.11 21.15 -16.12
C ARG A 136 6.00 22.17 -15.87
N ASN A 137 4.87 21.76 -15.28
CA ASN A 137 3.76 22.63 -14.94
C ASN A 137 3.90 23.09 -13.48
N SER A 138 4.10 24.40 -13.28
CA SER A 138 4.42 25.00 -11.96
C SER A 138 3.39 24.75 -10.86
N GLY A 139 2.15 24.37 -11.22
CA GLY A 139 1.06 24.07 -10.29
C GLY A 139 1.04 22.64 -9.74
N PHE A 140 1.94 21.76 -10.16
CA PHE A 140 1.91 20.34 -9.79
C PHE A 140 3.21 19.85 -9.12
N THR A 141 3.09 18.81 -8.32
CA THR A 141 4.20 17.99 -7.81
C THR A 141 3.88 16.53 -8.02
N VAL A 142 4.90 15.72 -8.31
CA VAL A 142 4.74 14.28 -8.53
C VAL A 142 5.41 13.50 -7.41
N ASP A 143 4.66 12.60 -6.81
CA ASP A 143 5.21 11.49 -6.04
C ASP A 143 5.33 10.29 -7.00
N PHE A 144 6.50 9.66 -7.05
CA PHE A 144 6.77 8.56 -7.98
C PHE A 144 6.98 7.25 -7.22
N LEU A 145 6.04 6.33 -7.39
CA LEU A 145 6.09 4.98 -6.84
C LEU A 145 6.56 4.00 -7.91
N ASP A 146 7.80 3.54 -7.82
CA ASP A 146 8.30 2.49 -8.70
C ASP A 146 8.24 1.12 -8.03
N LEU A 147 7.27 0.30 -8.43
CA LEU A 147 7.08 -1.05 -7.87
C LEU A 147 8.22 -2.01 -8.20
N SER A 148 9.12 -1.65 -9.12
CA SER A 148 10.35 -2.41 -9.35
C SER A 148 11.18 -2.56 -8.06
N ARG A 149 11.11 -1.57 -7.17
CA ARG A 149 11.83 -1.49 -5.90
C ARG A 149 11.39 -2.56 -4.89
N ILE A 150 10.25 -3.21 -5.09
CA ILE A 150 9.86 -4.40 -4.28
C ILE A 150 10.84 -5.56 -4.54
N ASN A 151 11.35 -5.66 -5.76
CA ASN A 151 12.23 -6.74 -6.19
C ASN A 151 13.71 -6.31 -6.28
N SER A 152 13.99 -5.01 -6.39
CA SER A 152 15.35 -4.49 -6.52
C SER A 152 15.90 -3.82 -5.25
N GLU A 153 15.07 -3.55 -4.23
CA GLU A 153 15.54 -3.00 -2.96
C GLU A 153 15.21 -3.91 -1.78
N TYR A 154 16.20 -4.13 -0.90
CA TYR A 154 16.02 -4.93 0.30
C TYR A 154 14.96 -4.33 1.23
N GLY A 155 14.05 -5.18 1.72
CA GLY A 155 13.11 -4.83 2.78
C GLY A 155 11.85 -4.07 2.35
N ARG A 156 11.66 -3.79 1.05
CA ARG A 156 10.38 -3.23 0.57
C ARG A 156 9.35 -4.32 0.39
N GLN A 157 8.24 -4.22 1.11
CA GLN A 157 7.10 -5.09 0.95
C GLN A 157 5.82 -4.27 0.81
N ILE A 158 4.95 -4.69 -0.10
CA ILE A 158 3.55 -4.30 -0.06
C ILE A 158 2.83 -5.54 0.45
N HIS A 159 2.44 -5.52 1.71
CA HIS A 159 1.54 -6.55 2.20
C HIS A 159 0.23 -6.42 1.44
N PRO A 160 -0.43 -7.54 1.08
CA PRO A 160 -1.71 -7.50 0.39
C PRO A 160 -2.64 -6.61 1.21
N CYS A 161 -2.82 -5.37 0.75
CA CYS A 161 -3.56 -4.38 1.49
C CYS A 161 -4.96 -4.97 1.68
N LYS A 162 -5.49 -4.91 2.91
CA LYS A 162 -6.76 -4.23 3.21
C LYS A 162 -7.94 -4.56 2.28
N ALA A 163 -7.95 -5.73 1.64
CA ALA A 163 -9.06 -6.30 0.89
C ALA A 163 -10.23 -6.72 1.80
N CYS A 164 -10.13 -6.43 3.11
CA CYS A 164 -11.21 -6.47 4.09
C CYS A 164 -12.45 -5.65 3.71
N VAL A 165 -12.38 -4.79 2.69
CA VAL A 165 -13.58 -4.22 2.05
C VAL A 165 -14.61 -5.31 1.71
N SER A 166 -14.15 -6.53 1.39
CA SER A 166 -14.99 -7.71 1.12
C SER A 166 -15.57 -8.41 2.37
N THR A 167 -15.12 -8.09 3.58
CA THR A 167 -15.50 -8.78 4.83
C THR A 167 -16.52 -7.99 5.65
N ALA A 168 -16.24 -6.71 5.98
CA ALA A 168 -17.16 -5.84 6.72
C ALA A 168 -16.75 -4.36 6.62
N MET A 169 -17.39 -3.60 5.72
CA MET A 169 -17.16 -2.16 5.54
C MET A 169 -17.15 -1.30 6.84
N PRO A 170 -17.99 -1.53 7.87
CA PRO A 170 -17.97 -0.68 9.07
C PRO A 170 -16.74 -0.88 9.98
N LEU A 171 -15.97 -1.96 9.81
CA LEU A 171 -14.72 -2.17 10.57
C LEU A 171 -13.48 -1.65 9.83
N CYS A 172 -13.61 -1.35 8.54
CA CYS A 172 -12.53 -0.80 7.73
C CYS A 172 -12.34 0.68 8.05
N HIS A 173 -11.30 1.00 8.82
CA HIS A 173 -10.80 2.35 8.99
C HIS A 173 -9.40 2.46 8.39
N TRP A 174 -9.04 3.64 7.91
CA TRP A 174 -7.68 3.96 7.49
C TRP A 174 -7.05 4.82 8.59
N PRO A 175 -5.92 4.39 9.21
CA PRO A 175 -5.12 3.20 8.90
C PRO A 175 -5.69 1.94 9.54
N CYS A 176 -5.70 0.81 8.83
CA CYS A 176 -6.27 -0.44 9.37
C CYS A 176 -5.51 -0.91 10.62
N SER A 177 -6.20 -1.07 11.75
CA SER A 177 -5.63 -1.61 13.00
C SER A 177 -5.83 -3.11 13.19
N CYS A 178 -6.52 -3.78 12.26
CA CYS A 178 -6.97 -5.16 12.43
C CYS A 178 -5.93 -6.21 12.07
N TYR A 179 -4.81 -5.83 11.43
CA TYR A 179 -3.82 -6.78 10.95
C TYR A 179 -2.79 -7.16 12.03
N PRO A 180 -2.33 -8.42 12.01
CA PRO A 180 -1.35 -8.95 12.95
C PRO A 180 0.09 -8.50 12.63
N ASN A 181 0.37 -7.20 12.65
CA ASN A 181 1.62 -6.61 12.15
C ASN A 181 2.88 -7.31 12.70
N HIS A 182 3.06 -7.32 14.02
CA HIS A 182 4.33 -7.73 14.64
C HIS A 182 4.57 -9.24 14.59
N TYR A 183 3.66 -10.04 15.12
CA TYR A 183 3.89 -11.49 15.24
C TYR A 183 3.79 -12.25 13.91
N MET A 184 3.24 -11.65 12.85
CA MET A 184 3.24 -12.21 11.49
C MET A 184 4.31 -11.60 10.58
N GLY A 185 5.20 -10.76 11.11
CA GLY A 185 6.28 -10.12 10.32
C GLY A 185 5.79 -9.13 9.28
N GLN A 186 4.59 -8.56 9.45
CA GLN A 186 3.98 -7.57 8.56
C GLN A 186 4.22 -6.14 9.05
N ILE A 187 5.47 -5.80 9.32
CA ILE A 187 5.89 -4.50 9.86
C ILE A 187 6.42 -3.52 8.79
N HIS A 188 6.40 -3.93 7.51
CA HIS A 188 6.95 -3.19 6.38
C HIS A 188 5.87 -2.90 5.32
N ASP A 189 4.78 -2.20 5.68
CA ASP A 189 3.68 -1.92 4.74
C ASP A 189 3.89 -0.62 3.93
N TRP A 190 4.50 -0.75 2.75
CA TRP A 190 4.83 0.39 1.89
C TRP A 190 3.59 1.18 1.41
N LEU A 191 2.39 0.60 1.37
CA LEU A 191 1.18 1.35 0.96
C LEU A 191 0.60 2.20 2.09
N THR A 192 0.79 1.82 3.36
CA THR A 192 0.38 2.65 4.50
C THR A 192 1.19 3.94 4.53
N ASP A 193 2.48 3.86 4.21
CA ASP A 193 3.39 5.01 4.13
C ASP A 193 3.00 6.04 3.05
N MET A 194 2.12 5.66 2.11
CA MET A 194 1.81 6.46 0.92
C MET A 194 0.50 7.25 0.99
N GLU A 195 -0.40 6.96 1.94
CA GLU A 195 -1.58 7.80 2.25
C GLU A 195 -2.53 8.12 1.06
N LEU A 196 -3.03 7.12 0.31
CA LEU A 196 -3.68 7.30 -1.02
C LEU A 196 -5.22 7.18 -1.08
N ALA A 197 -5.84 7.82 -2.11
CA ALA A 197 -7.25 7.68 -2.52
C ALA A 197 -7.45 7.71 -4.07
N PRO A 198 -8.47 7.05 -4.66
CA PRO A 198 -8.64 6.91 -6.11
C PRO A 198 -9.35 8.09 -6.81
N ALA A 199 -9.07 8.31 -8.09
CA ALA A 199 -9.50 9.49 -8.87
C ALA A 199 -10.56 9.24 -9.97
N GLY A 200 -11.25 8.09 -9.94
CA GLY A 200 -12.38 7.78 -10.83
C GLY A 200 -12.05 6.95 -12.08
N ALA A 201 -13.10 6.45 -12.76
CA ALA A 201 -13.00 5.40 -13.78
C ALA A 201 -12.33 5.81 -15.10
N ALA A 202 -12.33 7.10 -15.43
CA ALA A 202 -11.69 7.61 -16.65
C ALA A 202 -10.17 7.76 -16.52
N ALA A 203 -9.63 7.72 -15.29
CA ALA A 203 -8.20 7.71 -15.01
C ALA A 203 -7.60 6.28 -15.00
N VAL A 204 -8.38 5.27 -15.40
CA VAL A 204 -8.00 3.85 -15.35
C VAL A 204 -8.21 3.23 -16.73
N PHE A 205 -7.13 2.81 -17.38
CA PHE A 205 -7.19 2.11 -18.66
C PHE A 205 -6.01 1.12 -18.81
N ASP A 206 -6.23 0.02 -19.53
CA ASP A 206 -5.27 -1.05 -19.79
C ASP A 206 -5.22 -1.40 -21.29
N ARG A 207 -4.03 -1.74 -21.80
CA ARG A 207 -3.80 -2.14 -23.21
C ARG A 207 -2.72 -3.22 -23.33
N TYR A 208 -2.86 -4.10 -24.32
CA TYR A 208 -1.81 -5.04 -24.71
C TYR A 208 -0.95 -4.46 -25.83
N ILE A 209 0.37 -4.40 -25.64
CA ILE A 209 1.32 -3.91 -26.65
C ILE A 209 2.14 -5.10 -27.16
N GLY A 210 2.12 -5.35 -28.48
CA GLY A 210 2.89 -6.44 -29.10
C GLY A 210 2.44 -7.84 -28.65
N TYR A 211 1.14 -8.04 -28.41
CA TYR A 211 0.59 -9.31 -27.94
C TYR A 211 0.90 -10.45 -28.94
N TYR A 212 1.54 -11.52 -28.46
CA TYR A 212 2.09 -12.65 -29.24
C TYR A 212 3.32 -12.35 -30.14
N GLU A 213 3.86 -11.13 -30.12
CA GLU A 213 5.10 -10.81 -30.83
C GLU A 213 6.36 -11.15 -30.00
N PRO A 214 7.52 -11.36 -30.64
CA PRO A 214 8.78 -11.57 -29.93
C PRO A 214 9.10 -10.41 -28.97
N TYR A 215 9.51 -10.74 -27.75
CA TYR A 215 9.82 -9.73 -26.74
C TYR A 215 10.85 -8.68 -27.22
N ALA A 216 11.82 -9.10 -28.03
CA ALA A 216 12.86 -8.22 -28.56
C ALA A 216 12.32 -7.03 -29.38
N THR A 217 11.14 -7.15 -30.00
CA THR A 217 10.55 -6.09 -30.84
C THR A 217 9.55 -5.21 -30.08
N SER A 218 9.31 -5.49 -28.80
CA SER A 218 8.25 -4.85 -28.03
C SER A 218 8.49 -3.36 -27.75
N HIS A 219 9.75 -2.89 -27.75
CA HIS A 219 10.04 -1.46 -27.63
C HIS A 219 9.65 -0.72 -28.91
N GLU A 220 10.03 -1.25 -30.08
CA GLU A 220 9.58 -0.72 -31.37
C GLU A 220 8.06 -0.82 -31.55
N ALA A 221 7.40 -1.82 -30.95
CA ALA A 221 5.95 -1.92 -30.93
C ALA A 221 5.29 -0.80 -30.12
N LEU A 222 5.84 -0.47 -28.94
CA LEU A 222 5.40 0.69 -28.14
C LEU A 222 5.66 2.01 -28.88
N ASP A 223 6.85 2.18 -29.47
CA ASP A 223 7.23 3.42 -30.16
C ASP A 223 6.34 3.71 -31.38
N ARG A 224 5.79 2.66 -32.01
CA ARG A 224 4.84 2.78 -33.13
C ARG A 224 3.40 3.04 -32.69
N ASP A 225 3.04 2.75 -31.43
CA ASP A 225 1.68 2.91 -30.91
C ASP A 225 1.45 4.33 -30.36
N THR A 226 1.34 5.28 -31.27
CA THR A 226 1.10 6.69 -30.91
C THR A 226 -0.27 6.91 -30.26
N ALA A 227 -1.26 6.06 -30.55
CA ALA A 227 -2.59 6.14 -29.94
C ALA A 227 -2.54 5.81 -28.44
N PHE A 228 -1.79 4.78 -28.03
CA PHE A 228 -1.56 4.48 -26.61
C PHE A 228 -0.96 5.67 -25.85
N MET A 229 0.00 6.35 -26.47
CA MET A 229 0.62 7.54 -25.85
C MET A 229 -0.38 8.69 -25.68
N GLU A 230 -1.30 8.88 -26.63
CA GLU A 230 -2.35 9.89 -26.47
C GLU A 230 -3.44 9.49 -25.47
N GLU A 231 -3.77 8.19 -25.34
CA GLU A 231 -4.62 7.68 -24.26
C GLU A 231 -3.98 7.95 -22.88
N ALA A 232 -2.68 7.71 -22.74
CA ALA A 232 -1.94 8.00 -21.50
C ALA A 232 -1.95 9.50 -21.16
N ARG A 233 -1.75 10.37 -22.15
CA ARG A 233 -1.86 11.83 -21.94
C ARG A 233 -3.29 12.25 -21.56
N SER A 234 -4.30 11.69 -22.21
CA SER A 234 -5.71 12.00 -21.93
C SER A 234 -6.12 11.59 -20.51
N ALA A 235 -5.65 10.42 -20.04
CA ALA A 235 -5.86 9.97 -18.68
C ALA A 235 -5.16 10.89 -17.66
N ALA A 236 -3.94 11.34 -17.95
CA ALA A 236 -3.23 12.30 -17.10
C ALA A 236 -3.97 13.65 -17.01
N LEU A 237 -4.45 14.18 -18.14
CA LEU A 237 -5.25 15.42 -18.16
C LEU A 237 -6.56 15.26 -17.39
N THR A 238 -7.25 14.13 -17.56
CA THR A 238 -8.50 13.83 -16.85
C THR A 238 -8.28 13.76 -15.33
N LEU A 239 -7.16 13.17 -14.90
CA LEU A 239 -6.75 13.14 -13.49
C LEU A 239 -6.46 14.55 -12.96
N MET A 240 -5.74 15.37 -13.72
CA MET A 240 -5.44 16.76 -13.36
C MET A 240 -6.71 17.60 -13.19
N ASP A 241 -7.69 17.43 -14.08
CA ASP A 241 -8.99 18.08 -13.99
C ASP A 241 -9.76 17.61 -12.75
N ALA A 242 -9.83 16.29 -12.51
CA ALA A 242 -10.50 15.73 -11.35
C ALA A 242 -9.93 16.27 -10.03
N VAL A 243 -8.60 16.30 -9.88
CA VAL A 243 -7.93 16.84 -8.69
C VAL A 243 -8.20 18.35 -8.55
N THR A 244 -8.15 19.10 -9.65
CA THR A 244 -8.41 20.55 -9.64
C THR A 244 -9.83 20.86 -9.20
N GLU A 245 -10.82 20.10 -9.66
CA GLU A 245 -12.22 20.28 -9.31
C GLU A 245 -12.50 19.87 -7.86
N MET A 246 -11.90 18.77 -7.39
CA MET A 246 -11.95 18.36 -5.97
C MET A 246 -11.38 19.45 -5.05
N ARG A 247 -10.26 20.09 -5.43
CA ARG A 247 -9.66 21.20 -4.66
C ARG A 247 -10.48 22.49 -4.67
N LYS A 248 -11.31 22.71 -5.70
CA LYS A 248 -12.29 23.81 -5.72
C LYS A 248 -13.55 23.50 -4.89
N GLY A 249 -13.57 22.38 -4.18
CA GLY A 249 -14.72 21.93 -3.38
C GLY A 249 -15.85 21.32 -4.22
N ARG A 250 -15.65 21.12 -5.54
CA ARG A 250 -16.65 20.47 -6.40
C ARG A 250 -16.48 18.97 -6.29
N LYS A 251 -17.47 18.35 -5.66
CA LYS A 251 -17.52 16.91 -5.40
C LYS A 251 -18.23 16.15 -6.50
N ALA A 252 -17.98 14.85 -6.60
CA ALA A 252 -18.73 13.97 -7.51
C ALA A 252 -20.23 13.97 -7.15
N PRO A 253 -21.14 13.72 -8.10
CA PRO A 253 -22.57 13.62 -7.79
C PRO A 253 -22.84 12.59 -6.67
N GLY A 254 -23.54 12.99 -5.61
CA GLY A 254 -23.90 12.13 -4.47
C GLY A 254 -23.04 12.30 -3.21
N ASP A 255 -22.01 13.14 -3.24
CA ASP A 255 -21.05 13.32 -2.14
C ASP A 255 -21.55 14.27 -1.01
N GLU A 256 -22.71 14.89 -1.22
CA GLU A 256 -23.46 15.65 -0.18
C GLU A 256 -24.51 14.80 0.53
N LEU A 257 -24.71 13.55 0.09
CA LEU A 257 -25.60 12.62 0.77
C LEU A 257 -24.90 12.17 2.06
N GLU A 258 -25.46 12.54 3.21
CA GLU A 258 -25.05 11.95 4.48
C GLU A 258 -25.16 10.43 4.38
N SER A 259 -24.07 9.74 4.71
CA SER A 259 -24.09 8.28 4.79
C SER A 259 -25.22 7.89 5.76
N PRO A 260 -26.24 7.13 5.31
CA PRO A 260 -27.35 6.72 6.16
C PRO A 260 -26.92 5.77 7.29
N ARG A 261 -25.63 5.43 7.36
CA ARG A 261 -24.99 4.73 8.47
C ARG A 261 -23.86 5.59 9.01
N GLN A 262 -23.94 5.95 10.29
CA GLN A 262 -22.82 6.54 11.03
C GLN A 262 -21.72 5.48 11.21
N LYS A 263 -20.47 5.90 11.03
CA LYS A 263 -19.28 5.07 11.28
C LYS A 263 -19.08 4.82 12.76
#